data_AF-A0A353S7D4-F1
#
_entry.id   AF-A0A353S7D4-F1
#
_cell.length_a   1.000
_cell.length_b   1.000
_cell.length_c   1.000
_cell.angle_alpha   90.00
_cell.angle_beta   90.00
_cell.angle_gamma   90.00
#
_symmetry.space_group_name_H-M   'P 1'
#
loop_
_entity.id
_entity.type
_entity.pdbx_description
1 polymer ?
#
loop_
_entity_poly.entity_id
_entity_poly.type
_entity_poly.pdbx_seq_one_letter_code
_entity_poly.pdbx_strand_id
1 'polypeptide(L)'
;MNISKDKIAQTARYFCTALAATIVNVVARIGLSKFLPFGVSVVISYLIGHVVNYLLSATFAFRTGESNLSIMTFLKFSLVACGGLVVTFVVSALALR
;
A
#
# COMPACT_ATOMS: atom_id res chain seq x y z
N MET A 1 4.34 28.14 -10.66
CA MET A 1 4.20 26.71 -10.31
C MET A 1 3.52 26.64 -8.94
N ASN A 2 2.24 26.26 -8.88
CA ASN A 2 1.43 26.36 -7.65
C ASN A 2 1.58 25.05 -6.85
N ILE A 3 2.63 24.99 -6.02
CA ILE A 3 3.10 23.83 -5.23
C ILE A 3 1.93 23.06 -4.56
N SER A 4 0.87 23.76 -4.15
CA SER A 4 -0.31 23.15 -3.50
C SER A 4 -1.10 22.22 -4.44
N LYS A 5 -1.34 22.61 -5.69
CA LYS A 5 -2.13 21.81 -6.64
C LYS A 5 -1.44 20.51 -7.02
N ASP A 6 -0.12 20.55 -7.18
CA ASP A 6 0.68 19.38 -7.55
C ASP A 6 0.71 18.33 -6.42
N LYS A 7 0.76 18.78 -5.16
CA LYS A 7 0.70 17.88 -3.98
C LYS A 7 -0.66 17.24 -3.79
N ILE A 8 -1.74 17.97 -4.05
CA ILE A 8 -3.11 17.43 -4.00
C ILE A 8 -3.29 16.36 -5.10
N ALA A 9 -2.86 16.65 -6.33
CA ALA A 9 -2.92 15.69 -7.42
C ALA A 9 -2.07 14.44 -7.15
N GLN A 10 -0.88 14.61 -6.56
CA GLN A 10 -0.02 13.50 -6.14
C GLN A 10 -0.71 12.62 -5.08
N THR A 11 -1.34 13.24 -4.09
CA THR A 11 -2.08 12.54 -3.03
C THR A 11 -3.26 11.76 -3.61
N ALA A 12 -4.02 12.36 -4.53
CA ALA A 12 -5.13 11.69 -5.21
C ALA A 12 -4.65 10.47 -6.00
N ARG A 13 -3.55 10.59 -6.75
CA ARG A 13 -2.96 9.45 -7.47
C ARG A 13 -2.53 8.35 -6.51
N TYR A 14 -1.86 8.71 -5.40
CA TYR A 14 -1.48 7.75 -4.37
C TYR A 14 -2.68 7.04 -3.74
N PHE A 15 -3.78 7.76 -3.52
CA PHE A 15 -5.01 7.18 -3.02
C PHE A 15 -5.61 6.16 -4.02
N CYS A 16 -5.63 6.50 -5.32
CA CYS A 16 -6.06 5.58 -6.37
C CYS A 16 -5.17 4.32 -6.43
N THR A 17 -3.84 4.46 -6.30
CA THR A 17 -2.93 3.30 -6.29
C THR A 17 -3.15 2.42 -5.07
N ALA A 18 -3.40 3.02 -3.91
CA ALA A 18 -3.72 2.30 -2.67
C ALA A 18 -5.04 1.53 -2.78
N LEU A 19 -6.07 2.12 -3.39
CA LEU A 19 -7.34 1.41 -3.66
C LEU A 19 -7.14 0.22 -4.60
N ALA A 20 -6.40 0.40 -5.69
CA ALA A 20 -6.09 -0.69 -6.62
C ALA A 20 -5.34 -1.84 -5.91
N ALA A 21 -4.34 -1.51 -5.11
CA ALA A 21 -3.59 -2.48 -4.31
C ALA A 21 -4.47 -3.21 -3.27
N THR A 22 -5.46 -2.51 -2.71
CA THR A 22 -6.43 -3.11 -1.78
C THR A 22 -7.29 -4.15 -2.48
N ILE A 23 -7.76 -3.86 -3.70
CA ILE A 23 -8.50 -4.83 -4.52
C ILE A 23 -7.62 -6.05 -4.78
N VAL A 24 -6.35 -5.85 -5.15
CA VAL A 24 -5.40 -6.95 -5.38
C VAL A 24 -5.22 -7.80 -4.11
N ASN A 25 -5.07 -7.19 -2.94
CA ASN A 25 -4.98 -7.92 -1.67
C ASN A 25 -6.24 -8.78 -1.44
N VAL A 26 -7.44 -8.21 -1.58
CA VAL A 26 -8.69 -8.94 -1.36
C VAL A 26 -8.84 -10.12 -2.34
N VAL A 27 -8.57 -9.88 -3.62
CA VAL A 27 -8.64 -10.92 -4.66
C VAL A 27 -7.60 -12.02 -4.38
N ALA A 28 -6.36 -11.65 -4.07
CA ALA A 28 -5.30 -12.59 -3.73
C ALA A 28 -5.68 -13.43 -2.50
N ARG A 29 -6.29 -12.82 -1.48
CA ARG A 29 -6.74 -13.52 -0.28
C ARG A 29 -7.80 -14.57 -0.60
N ILE A 30 -8.81 -14.21 -1.41
CA ILE A 30 -9.88 -15.14 -1.82
C ILE A 30 -9.31 -16.32 -2.62
N GLY A 31 -8.31 -16.07 -3.45
CA GLY A 31 -7.59 -17.13 -4.16
C GLY A 31 -6.80 -18.03 -3.22
N LEU A 32 -5.98 -17.44 -2.35
CA LEU A 32 -5.08 -18.15 -1.44
C LEU A 32 -5.82 -18.93 -0.35
N SER A 33 -6.98 -18.44 0.12
CA SER A 33 -7.78 -19.13 1.15
C SER A 33 -8.34 -20.47 0.70
N LYS A 34 -8.27 -20.79 -0.59
CA LYS A 34 -8.61 -22.13 -1.12
C LYS A 34 -7.50 -23.16 -0.90
N PHE A 35 -6.26 -22.71 -0.69
CA PHE A 35 -5.07 -23.56 -0.61
C PHE A 35 -4.35 -23.45 0.74
N LEU A 36 -4.49 -22.32 1.44
CA LEU A 36 -3.75 -22.02 2.65
C LEU A 36 -4.67 -21.69 3.82
N PRO A 37 -4.25 -21.95 5.07
CA PRO A 37 -4.98 -21.50 6.26
C PRO A 37 -5.23 -19.99 6.25
N PHE A 38 -6.33 -19.57 6.88
CA PHE A 38 -6.78 -18.18 6.85
C PHE A 38 -5.69 -17.18 7.26
N GLY A 39 -4.99 -17.44 8.37
CA GLY A 39 -3.92 -16.55 8.85
C GLY A 39 -2.78 -16.37 7.85
N VAL A 40 -2.33 -17.47 7.24
CA VAL A 40 -1.24 -17.45 6.23
C VAL A 40 -1.71 -16.73 4.96
N SER A 41 -2.95 -16.99 4.53
CA SER A 41 -3.56 -16.33 3.38
C SER A 41 -3.62 -14.81 3.55
N VAL A 42 -3.97 -14.32 4.74
CA VAL A 42 -4.01 -12.87 5.05
C VAL A 42 -2.63 -12.24 4.97
N VAL A 43 -1.61 -12.88 5.52
CA VAL A 43 -0.23 -12.34 5.51
C VAL A 43 0.30 -12.29 4.08
N ILE A 44 0.17 -13.38 3.31
CA ILE A 44 0.67 -13.43 1.93
C ILE A 44 -0.09 -12.46 1.03
N SER A 45 -1.42 -12.37 1.15
CA SER A 45 -2.21 -11.43 0.35
C SER A 45 -1.87 -9.97 0.67
N TYR A 46 -1.56 -9.67 1.94
CA TYR A 46 -1.05 -8.37 2.33
C TYR A 46 0.29 -8.04 1.68
N LEU A 47 1.25 -8.97 1.70
CA LEU A 47 2.55 -8.77 1.06
C LEU A 47 2.41 -8.53 -0.44
N ILE A 48 1.55 -9.30 -1.13
CA ILE A 48 1.26 -9.10 -2.55
C ILE A 48 0.69 -7.70 -2.79
N GLY A 49 -0.34 -7.31 -2.03
CA GLY A 49 -0.94 -5.98 -2.13
C GLY A 49 0.07 -4.86 -1.86
N HIS A 50 0.95 -5.03 -0.88
CA HIS A 50 1.98 -4.05 -0.53
C HIS A 50 3.01 -3.87 -1.66
N VAL A 51 3.48 -4.97 -2.26
CA VAL A 51 4.39 -4.91 -3.42
C VAL A 51 3.72 -4.22 -4.60
N VAL A 52 2.47 -4.56 -4.90
CA VAL A 52 1.71 -3.91 -5.97
C VAL A 52 1.51 -2.42 -5.69
N ASN A 53 1.19 -2.05 -4.45
CA ASN A 53 1.07 -0.65 -4.05
C ASN A 53 2.37 0.12 -4.28
N TYR A 54 3.51 -0.47 -3.90
CA TYR A 54 4.82 0.12 -4.14
C TYR A 54 5.09 0.33 -5.63
N LEU A 55 4.88 -0.70 -6.46
CA LEU A 55 5.13 -0.62 -7.91
C LEU A 55 4.23 0.42 -8.60
N LEU A 56 2.94 0.44 -8.28
CA LEU A 56 2.01 1.45 -8.80
C LEU A 56 2.36 2.85 -8.30
N SER A 57 2.73 2.97 -7.02
CA SER A 57 3.11 4.26 -6.45
C SER A 57 4.38 4.82 -7.09
N ALA A 58 5.39 3.98 -7.28
CA ALA A 58 6.66 4.36 -7.92
C ALA A 58 6.47 4.80 -9.38
N THR A 59 5.55 4.16 -10.11
CA THR A 59 5.34 4.41 -11.54
C THR A 59 4.28 5.49 -11.85
N PHE A 60 3.28 5.65 -10.99
CA PHE A 60 2.12 6.50 -11.24
C PHE A 60 1.97 7.65 -10.23
N ALA A 61 2.15 7.39 -8.93
CA ALA A 61 1.94 8.40 -7.89
C ALA A 61 3.16 9.34 -7.74
N PHE A 62 4.38 8.81 -7.81
CA PHE A 62 5.63 9.53 -7.53
C PHE A 62 6.47 9.82 -8.79
N ARG A 63 5.84 10.03 -9.96
CA ARG A 63 6.54 10.42 -11.20
C ARG A 63 7.32 11.72 -11.03
N THR A 64 8.57 11.63 -10.62
CA THR A 64 9.50 12.76 -10.50
C THR A 64 10.85 12.32 -11.06
N GLY A 65 11.01 12.36 -12.39
CA GLY A 65 12.29 12.32 -13.13
C GLY A 65 13.17 11.06 -13.04
N GLU A 66 13.37 10.51 -11.85
CA GLU A 66 14.30 9.42 -11.54
C GLU A 66 13.59 8.34 -10.70
N SER A 67 12.73 7.55 -11.33
CA SER A 67 12.13 6.38 -10.67
C SER A 67 13.17 5.25 -10.59
N ASN A 68 14.16 5.40 -9.71
CA ASN A 68 15.07 4.32 -9.37
C ASN A 68 14.36 3.36 -8.40
N LEU A 69 13.90 2.22 -8.93
CA LEU A 69 13.38 1.08 -8.18
C LEU A 69 14.51 0.45 -7.36
N SER A 70 14.87 1.10 -6.26
CA SER A 70 15.90 0.64 -5.33
C SER A 70 15.27 -0.03 -4.11
N ILE A 71 15.98 -1.03 -3.57
CA ILE A 71 15.62 -1.71 -2.33
C ILE A 71 15.42 -0.71 -1.18
N MET A 72 16.21 0.38 -1.14
CA MET A 72 16.07 1.42 -0.12
C MET A 72 14.74 2.18 -0.23
N THR A 73 14.27 2.44 -1.45
CA THR A 73 12.98 3.10 -1.68
C THR A 73 11.84 2.18 -1.26
N PHE A 74 11.95 0.88 -1.54
CA PHE A 74 10.99 -0.12 -1.08
C PHE A 74 10.97 -0.24 0.45
N LEU A 75 12.13 -0.24 1.11
CA LEU A 75 12.22 -0.28 2.57
C LEU A 75 11.64 0.98 3.22
N LYS A 76 11.93 2.18 2.69
CA LYS A 76 11.31 3.44 3.16
C LYS A 76 9.80 3.40 3.01
N PHE A 77 9.31 2.92 1.86
CA PHE A 77 7.88 2.76 1.63
C PHE A 77 7.24 1.77 2.61
N SER A 78 7.93 0.65 2.87
CA SER A 78 7.48 -0.37 3.83
C SER A 78 7.47 0.16 5.26
N LEU A 79 8.44 0.97 5.65
CA LEU A 79 8.47 1.61 6.97
C LEU A 79 7.25 2.50 7.19
N VAL A 80 6.88 3.31 6.18
CA VAL A 80 5.67 4.14 6.23
C VAL A 80 4.41 3.27 6.31
N ALA A 81 4.33 2.20 5.54
CA ALA A 81 3.20 1.26 5.59
C ALA A 81 3.07 0.59 6.96
N CYS A 82 4.18 0.19 7.59
CA CYS A 82 4.19 -0.33 8.96
C CYS A 82 3.66 0.70 9.96
N GLY A 83 4.09 1.96 9.86
CA GLY A 83 3.53 3.05 10.67
C GLY A 83 2.03 3.19 10.50
N GLY A 84 1.54 3.12 9.25
CA GLY A 84 0.11 3.13 8.94
C GLY A 84 -0.66 1.95 9.55
N LEU A 85 -0.08 0.75 9.54
CA LEU A 85 -0.67 -0.43 10.18
C LEU A 85 -0.79 -0.24 11.70
N VAL A 86 0.25 0.29 12.35
CA VAL A 86 0.22 0.57 13.80
C VAL A 86 -0.88 1.60 14.12
N VAL A 87 -0.95 2.70 13.35
CA VAL A 87 -2.00 3.71 13.54
C VAL A 87 -3.38 3.08 13.37
N THR A 88 -3.59 2.29 12.31
CA THR A 88 -4.86 1.62 12.03
C THR A 88 -5.24 0.68 13.17
N PHE A 89 -4.29 -0.13 13.64
CA PHE A 89 -4.50 -1.05 14.76
C PHE A 89 -4.91 -0.31 16.05
N VAL A 90 -4.21 0.77 16.40
CA VAL A 90 -4.54 1.57 17.59
C VAL A 90 -5.94 2.18 17.47
N VAL A 91 -6.26 2.78 16.32
CA VAL A 91 -7.59 3.37 16.08
C VAL A 91 -8.68 2.31 16.14
N SER A 92 -8.46 1.14 15.53
CA SER A 92 -9.43 0.03 15.60
C SER A 92 -9.59 -0.52 17.01
N ALA A 93 -8.52 -0.67 17.78
CA ALA A 93 -8.57 -1.15 19.16
C ALA A 93 -9.29 -0.18 20.10
N LEU A 94 -9.15 1.13 19.88
CA LEU A 94 -9.88 2.15 20.62
C LEU A 94 -11.36 2.23 20.23
N ALA A 95 -11.67 2.07 18.93
CA ALA A 95 -13.05 2.11 18.43
C ALA A 95 -13.91 0.90 18.85
N LEU A 96 -13.27 -0.21 19.28
CA LEU A 96 -13.97 -1.38 19.81
C LEU A 96 -14.30 -1.27 21.32
N ARG A 97 -13.88 -0.20 22.00
CA ARG A 97 -14.24 0.09 23.40
C ARG A 97 -15.47 0.97 23.47
#